data_AF-W2SRZ9-F1
#
_entry.id   AF-W2SRZ9-F1
#
_cell.length_a   1.000
_cell.length_b   1.000
_cell.length_c   1.000
_cell.angle_alpha   90.00
_cell.angle_beta   90.00
_cell.angle_gamma   90.00
#
_symmetry.space_group_name_H-M   'P 1'
#
loop_
_entity.id
_entity.type
_entity.pdbx_description
1 polymer ?
#
loop_
_entity_poly.entity_id
_entity_poly.type
_entity_poly.pdbx_seq_one_letter_code
_entity_poly.pdbx_strand_id
1 'polypeptide(L)'
;MLSYVMRDFVDSWYKKITNDELFRESLKRTARRSIGSLSQCMRQVDWVPFFTRHVVDDFASHLRLYRMASEKFKFLGKKDEIITSENDLLSHFFDYELEMEKTLCRDLLCTTPHYENAYLHDVVDIVLYLIMPPEDFRCRPLRFLLREVI
;
A
#
# COMPACT_ATOMS: atom_id res chain seq x y z
N MET A 1 15.68 -13.83 -11.76
CA MET A 1 15.20 -13.08 -10.58
C MET A 1 14.57 -14.01 -9.54
N LEU A 2 13.47 -14.71 -9.85
CA LEU A 2 12.85 -15.65 -8.89
C LEU A 2 13.80 -16.76 -8.38
N SER A 3 14.73 -17.23 -9.23
CA SER A 3 15.77 -18.17 -8.82
C SER A 3 16.69 -17.62 -7.72
N TYR A 4 17.01 -16.33 -7.75
CA TYR A 4 17.83 -15.68 -6.72
C TYR A 4 17.05 -15.54 -5.41
N VAL A 5 15.77 -15.15 -5.49
CA VAL A 5 14.89 -15.10 -4.30
C VAL A 5 14.78 -16.48 -3.64
N MET A 6 14.56 -17.54 -4.43
CA MET A 6 14.52 -18.90 -3.89
C MET A 6 15.86 -19.31 -3.26
N ARG A 7 16.98 -18.97 -3.90
CA ARG A 7 18.31 -19.28 -3.36
C ARG A 7 18.56 -18.58 -2.02
N ASP A 8 18.22 -17.30 -1.94
CA ASP A 8 18.62 -16.45 -0.81
C ASP A 8 17.66 -16.61 0.38
N PHE A 9 16.36 -16.74 0.13
CA PHE A 9 15.32 -16.76 1.18
C PHE A 9 14.74 -18.15 1.49
N VAL A 10 14.91 -19.14 0.61
CA VAL A 10 14.34 -20.48 0.80
C VAL A 10 15.45 -21.52 0.95
N ASP A 11 16.34 -21.63 -0.04
CA ASP A 11 17.41 -22.64 -0.04
C ASP A 11 18.39 -22.46 1.12
N SER A 12 18.55 -21.24 1.64
CA SER A 12 19.46 -20.90 2.74
C SER A 12 19.16 -21.64 4.06
N TRP A 13 17.89 -22.04 4.26
CA TRP A 13 17.45 -22.82 5.42
C TRP A 13 16.85 -24.16 5.02
N TYR A 14 16.08 -24.24 3.92
CA TYR A 14 15.30 -25.43 3.57
C TYR A 14 16.19 -26.64 3.24
N LYS A 15 17.30 -26.42 2.51
CA LYS A 15 18.28 -27.46 2.17
C LYS A 15 19.03 -28.03 3.38
N LYS A 16 19.02 -27.34 4.53
CA LYS A 16 19.62 -27.84 5.78
C LYS A 16 18.70 -28.84 6.50
N ILE A 17 17.40 -28.83 6.17
CA ILE A 17 16.38 -29.65 6.82
C ILE A 17 16.07 -30.89 5.96
N THR A 18 15.97 -30.71 4.63
CA THR A 18 15.61 -31.80 3.71
C THR A 18 16.21 -31.60 2.32
N ASN A 19 16.35 -32.70 1.57
CA ASN A 19 16.73 -32.71 0.16
C ASN A 19 15.51 -32.75 -0.78
N ASP A 20 14.28 -32.79 -0.23
CA ASP A 20 13.05 -32.78 -1.02
C ASP A 20 12.88 -31.46 -1.77
N GLU A 21 12.51 -31.51 -3.06
CA GLU A 21 12.38 -30.33 -3.90
C GLU A 21 10.92 -29.93 -4.18
N LEU A 22 9.94 -30.71 -3.69
CA LEU A 22 8.52 -30.50 -4.00
C LEU A 22 8.02 -29.15 -3.50
N PHE A 23 8.35 -28.81 -2.25
CA PHE A 23 7.99 -27.50 -1.68
C PHE A 23 8.56 -26.35 -2.50
N ARG A 24 9.85 -26.43 -2.86
CA ARG A 24 10.55 -25.39 -3.62
C ARG A 24 9.92 -25.19 -4.99
N GLU A 25 9.65 -26.29 -5.71
CA GLU A 25 9.05 -26.20 -7.04
C GLU A 25 7.59 -25.73 -6.97
N SER A 26 6.84 -26.12 -5.94
CA SER A 26 5.48 -25.60 -5.71
C SER A 26 5.50 -24.10 -5.47
N LEU A 27 6.38 -23.59 -4.60
CA LEU A 27 6.51 -22.17 -4.30
C LEU A 27 6.91 -21.37 -5.54
N LYS A 28 7.87 -21.86 -6.34
CA LYS A 28 8.23 -21.26 -7.63
C LYS A 28 7.05 -21.23 -8.60
N ARG A 29 6.26 -22.31 -8.68
CA ARG A 29 5.09 -22.39 -9.55
C ARG A 29 4.02 -21.38 -9.14
N THR A 30 3.70 -21.29 -7.86
CA THR A 30 2.77 -20.29 -7.32
C THR A 30 3.25 -18.88 -7.61
N ALA A 31 4.52 -18.55 -7.32
CA ALA A 31 5.08 -17.24 -7.61
C ALA A 31 5.01 -16.87 -9.10
N ARG A 32 5.36 -17.79 -10.01
CA ARG A 32 5.26 -17.55 -11.46
C ARG A 32 3.81 -17.29 -11.90
N ARG A 33 2.86 -18.06 -11.38
CA ARG A 33 1.43 -17.87 -11.70
C ARG A 33 0.94 -16.54 -11.16
N SER A 34 1.27 -16.18 -9.92
CA SER A 34 0.89 -14.89 -9.33
C SER A 34 1.48 -13.70 -10.09
N ILE A 35 2.74 -13.78 -10.51
CA ILE A 35 3.37 -12.74 -11.36
C ILE A 35 2.66 -12.66 -12.72
N GLY A 36 2.29 -13.79 -13.30
CA GLY A 36 1.50 -13.84 -14.54
C GLY A 36 0.15 -13.15 -14.38
N SER A 37 -0.59 -13.47 -13.33
CA SER A 37 -1.87 -12.83 -13.01
C SER A 37 -1.70 -11.32 -12.78
N LEU A 38 -0.69 -10.91 -12.01
CA LEU A 38 -0.38 -9.50 -11.78
C LEU A 38 -0.11 -8.77 -13.10
N SER A 39 0.71 -9.36 -13.98
CA SER A 39 0.98 -8.80 -15.30
C SER A 39 -0.30 -8.65 -16.13
N GLN A 40 -1.19 -9.63 -16.06
CA GLN A 40 -2.48 -9.56 -16.74
C GLN A 40 -3.39 -8.47 -16.15
N CYS A 41 -3.47 -8.33 -14.83
CA CYS A 41 -4.20 -7.26 -14.17
C CYS A 41 -3.66 -5.88 -14.59
N MET A 42 -2.33 -5.71 -14.60
CA MET A 42 -1.69 -4.47 -15.05
C MET A 42 -1.96 -4.14 -16.53
N ARG A 43 -2.10 -5.15 -17.39
CA ARG A 43 -2.46 -4.94 -18.81
C ARG A 43 -3.91 -4.48 -19.01
N GLN A 44 -4.79 -4.75 -18.06
CA GLN A 44 -6.20 -4.33 -18.12
C GLN A 44 -6.41 -2.87 -17.69
N VAL A 45 -5.40 -2.25 -17.09
CA VAL A 45 -5.44 -0.85 -16.69
C VAL A 45 -5.23 0.04 -17.92
N ASP A 46 -6.13 1.00 -18.12
CA ASP A 46 -5.91 2.07 -19.09
C ASP A 46 -4.96 3.11 -18.50
N TRP A 47 -3.67 2.96 -18.82
CA TRP A 47 -2.59 3.75 -18.24
C TRP A 47 -2.64 5.22 -18.65
N VAL A 48 -3.20 5.55 -19.81
CA VAL A 48 -3.21 6.94 -20.31
C VAL A 48 -4.13 7.82 -19.44
N PRO A 49 -5.43 7.52 -19.27
CA PRO A 49 -6.28 8.26 -18.34
C PRO A 49 -5.76 8.19 -16.91
N PHE A 50 -5.28 7.02 -16.47
CA PHE A 50 -4.76 6.87 -15.11
C PHE A 50 -3.70 7.92 -14.78
N PHE A 51 -2.63 8.02 -15.59
CA PHE A 51 -1.55 8.97 -15.33
C PHE A 51 -1.89 10.41 -15.70
N THR A 52 -2.61 10.63 -16.80
CA THR A 52 -2.83 12.00 -17.31
C THR A 52 -3.96 12.73 -16.63
N ARG A 53 -4.93 11.98 -16.09
CA ARG A 53 -6.11 12.53 -15.45
C ARG A 53 -6.21 12.13 -14.00
N HIS A 54 -6.26 10.84 -13.67
CA HIS A 54 -6.61 10.42 -12.31
C HIS A 54 -5.52 10.83 -11.30
N VAL A 55 -4.26 10.53 -11.57
CA VAL A 55 -3.13 10.93 -10.72
C VAL A 55 -2.96 12.45 -10.67
N VAL A 56 -3.17 13.14 -11.80
CA VAL A 56 -3.03 14.60 -11.87
C VAL A 56 -4.15 15.31 -11.11
N ASP A 57 -5.41 14.85 -11.27
CA ASP A 57 -6.57 15.39 -10.58
C ASP A 57 -6.45 15.19 -9.06
N ASP A 58 -5.95 14.03 -8.64
CA ASP A 58 -5.69 13.71 -7.23
C ASP A 58 -4.60 14.63 -6.65
N PHE A 59 -3.44 14.72 -7.32
CA PHE A 59 -2.36 15.61 -6.92
C PHE A 59 -2.79 17.09 -6.88
N ALA A 60 -3.53 17.55 -7.89
CA ALA A 60 -4.06 18.90 -7.93
C ALA A 60 -5.03 19.18 -6.77
N SER A 61 -5.83 18.18 -6.39
CA SER A 61 -6.73 18.26 -5.24
C SER A 61 -5.93 18.39 -3.95
N HIS A 62 -4.90 17.56 -3.73
CA HIS A 62 -4.01 17.67 -2.57
C HIS A 62 -3.30 19.03 -2.50
N LEU A 63 -2.80 19.55 -3.64
CA LEU A 63 -2.18 20.87 -3.70
C LEU A 63 -3.16 21.99 -3.34
N ARG A 64 -4.42 21.88 -3.75
CA ARG A 64 -5.48 22.83 -3.39
C ARG A 64 -5.77 22.80 -1.89
N LEU A 65 -5.93 21.61 -1.30
CA LEU A 65 -6.16 21.44 0.15
C LEU A 65 -4.97 22.01 0.95
N TYR A 66 -3.73 21.75 0.52
CA TYR A 66 -2.53 22.32 1.14
C TYR A 66 -2.52 23.85 1.08
N ARG A 67 -2.89 24.45 -0.06
CA ARG A 67 -2.99 25.92 -0.18
C ARG A 67 -4.02 26.49 0.79
N MET A 68 -5.20 25.87 0.88
CA MET A 68 -6.25 26.27 1.82
C MET A 68 -5.79 26.17 3.27
N ALA A 69 -5.16 25.06 3.65
CA ALA A 69 -4.58 24.85 4.98
C ALA A 69 -3.51 25.91 5.30
N SER A 70 -2.61 26.19 4.34
CA SER A 70 -1.53 27.18 4.50
C SER A 70 -2.07 28.60 4.67
N GLU A 71 -3.11 28.97 3.92
CA GLU A 71 -3.77 30.28 4.05
C GLU A 71 -4.45 30.43 5.42
N LYS A 72 -5.18 29.40 5.87
CA LYS A 72 -5.80 29.35 7.20
C LYS A 72 -4.75 29.46 8.31
N PHE A 73 -3.68 28.69 8.22
CA PHE A 73 -2.56 28.70 9.16
C PHE A 73 -1.92 30.10 9.27
N LYS A 74 -1.61 30.74 8.13
CA LYS A 74 -1.04 32.10 8.10
C LYS A 74 -2.00 33.16 8.65
N PHE A 75 -3.31 33.00 8.42
CA PHE A 75 -4.31 33.93 8.95
C PHE A 75 -4.40 33.88 10.47
N LEU A 76 -4.37 32.68 11.05
CA LEU A 76 -4.41 32.47 12.51
C LEU A 76 -3.12 32.97 13.17
N GLY A 77 -1.94 32.65 12.61
CA GLY A 77 -0.66 33.15 13.13
C GLY A 77 -0.52 34.67 13.14
N LYS A 78 -1.22 35.39 12.25
CA LYS A 78 -1.26 36.87 12.24
C LYS A 78 -2.23 37.47 13.26
N LYS A 79 -3.25 36.72 13.68
CA LYS A 79 -4.30 37.22 14.57
C LYS A 79 -3.96 37.06 16.05
N ASP A 80 -3.30 35.97 16.41
CA ASP A 80 -3.19 35.59 17.82
C ASP A 80 -1.78 35.75 18.43
N GLU A 81 -0.75 36.17 17.68
CA GLU A 81 0.67 36.14 18.11
C GLU A 81 1.10 34.76 18.69
N ILE A 82 0.35 33.69 18.38
CA ILE A 82 0.61 32.33 18.84
C ILE A 82 1.72 31.73 17.96
N ILE A 83 2.65 31.03 18.60
CA ILE A 83 3.64 30.19 17.92
C ILE A 83 2.88 29.03 17.25
N THR A 84 2.57 29.18 15.97
CA THR A 84 1.95 28.13 15.16
C THR A 84 3.01 27.10 14.75
N SER A 85 2.80 25.83 15.08
CA SER A 85 3.71 24.72 14.79
C SER A 85 3.39 24.05 13.46
N GLU A 86 4.33 23.32 12.87
CA GLU A 86 4.09 22.54 11.64
C GLU A 86 2.95 21.51 11.80
N ASN A 87 2.71 21.04 13.03
CA ASN A 87 1.60 20.13 13.35
C ASN A 87 0.23 20.80 13.17
N ASP A 88 0.11 22.11 13.36
CA ASP A 88 -1.17 22.81 13.20
C ASP A 88 -1.53 22.96 11.72
N LEU A 89 -0.52 23.15 10.86
CA LEU A 89 -0.72 23.13 9.41
C LEU A 89 -1.15 21.74 8.92
N LEU A 90 -0.49 20.70 9.42
CA LEU A 90 -0.80 19.31 9.08
C LEU A 90 -2.22 18.93 9.50
N SER A 91 -2.62 19.31 10.72
CA SER A 91 -3.99 19.11 11.22
C SER A 91 -5.02 19.80 10.33
N HIS A 92 -4.80 21.08 9.97
CA HIS A 92 -5.72 21.78 9.07
C HIS A 92 -5.78 21.16 7.67
N PHE A 93 -4.68 20.61 7.16
CA PHE A 93 -4.69 19.89 5.89
C PHE A 93 -5.59 18.65 5.97
N PHE A 94 -5.43 17.82 7.01
CA PHE A 94 -6.23 16.62 7.18
C PHE A 94 -7.70 16.90 7.46
N ASP A 95 -8.04 18.01 8.15
CA ASP A 95 -9.43 18.45 8.30
C ASP A 95 -10.09 18.67 6.93
N TYR A 96 -9.41 19.42 6.05
CA TYR A 96 -9.91 19.69 4.70
C TYR A 96 -9.97 18.43 3.83
N GLU A 97 -9.01 17.53 3.98
CA GLU A 97 -9.00 16.26 3.28
C GLU A 97 -10.16 15.36 3.72
N LEU A 98 -10.42 15.26 5.02
CA LEU A 98 -11.52 14.48 5.57
C LEU A 98 -12.89 14.99 5.11
N GLU A 99 -13.08 16.30 5.05
CA GLU A 99 -14.30 16.93 4.50
C GLU A 99 -14.51 16.58 3.02
N MET A 100 -13.42 16.44 2.25
CA MET A 100 -13.44 16.08 0.83
C MET A 100 -13.72 14.58 0.62
N GLU A 101 -12.97 13.71 1.29
CA GLU A 101 -13.02 12.25 1.13
C GLU A 101 -14.27 11.61 1.72
N LYS A 102 -14.68 12.06 2.92
CA LYS A 102 -15.82 11.57 3.73
C LYS A 102 -15.74 10.11 4.19
N THR A 103 -14.99 9.24 3.51
CA THR A 103 -14.97 7.79 3.74
C THR A 103 -13.75 7.30 4.50
N LEU A 104 -12.66 8.07 4.52
CA LEU A 104 -11.40 7.69 5.14
C LEU A 104 -10.78 8.91 5.83
N CYS A 105 -10.25 8.71 7.04
CA CYS A 105 -9.47 9.71 7.76
C CYS A 105 -7.98 9.36 7.65
N ARG A 106 -7.24 10.05 6.76
CA ARG A 106 -5.82 9.74 6.57
C ARG A 106 -4.93 10.27 7.69
N ASP A 107 -5.43 11.18 8.51
CA ASP A 107 -4.71 11.64 9.70
C ASP A 107 -4.37 10.45 10.61
N LEU A 108 -5.40 9.74 11.08
CA LEU A 108 -5.22 8.56 11.93
C LEU A 108 -4.53 7.40 11.18
N LEU A 109 -4.81 7.24 9.89
CA LEU A 109 -4.22 6.20 9.08
C LEU A 109 -2.70 6.35 8.96
N CYS A 110 -2.23 7.54 8.59
CA CYS A 110 -0.84 7.79 8.22
C CYS A 110 0.04 8.18 9.42
N THR A 111 -0.55 8.57 10.55
CA THR A 111 0.21 8.96 11.76
C THR A 111 0.26 7.87 12.83
N THR A 112 -0.55 6.82 12.70
CA THR A 112 -0.63 5.75 13.70
C THR A 112 -0.24 4.40 13.10
N PRO A 113 0.90 3.81 13.51
CA PRO A 113 1.41 2.56 12.93
C PRO A 113 0.42 1.39 12.96
N HIS A 114 -0.44 1.32 13.98
CA HIS A 114 -1.44 0.24 14.08
C HIS A 114 -2.51 0.33 12.99
N TYR A 115 -3.03 1.53 12.71
CA TYR A 115 -4.04 1.75 11.67
C TYR A 115 -3.42 1.60 10.28
N GLU A 116 -2.20 2.09 10.09
CA GLU A 116 -1.44 1.91 8.85
C GLU A 116 -1.26 0.42 8.53
N ASN A 117 -0.77 -0.37 9.50
CA ASN A 117 -0.54 -1.80 9.32
C ASN A 117 -1.85 -2.55 9.02
N ALA A 118 -2.94 -2.25 9.73
CA ALA A 118 -4.24 -2.85 9.47
C ALA A 118 -4.73 -2.56 8.04
N TYR A 119 -4.59 -1.33 7.58
CA TYR A 119 -4.98 -0.94 6.23
C TYR A 119 -4.12 -1.61 5.15
N LEU A 120 -2.80 -1.68 5.35
CA LEU A 120 -1.90 -2.36 4.43
C LEU A 120 -2.22 -3.86 4.36
N HIS A 121 -2.55 -4.49 5.49
CA HIS A 121 -3.02 -5.88 5.51
C HIS A 121 -4.28 -6.08 4.67
N ASP A 122 -5.27 -5.18 4.77
CA ASP A 122 -6.48 -5.25 3.95
C ASP A 122 -6.17 -5.08 2.45
N VAL A 123 -5.29 -4.13 2.10
CA VAL A 123 -4.85 -3.92 0.73
C VAL A 123 -4.12 -5.15 0.19
N VAL A 124 -3.21 -5.72 0.97
CA VAL A 124 -2.46 -6.92 0.58
C VAL A 124 -3.40 -8.11 0.41
N ASP A 125 -4.40 -8.29 1.28
CA ASP A 125 -5.39 -9.36 1.12
C ASP A 125 -6.18 -9.24 -0.19
N ILE A 126 -6.55 -8.02 -0.60
CA ILE A 126 -7.18 -7.74 -1.91
C ILE A 126 -6.21 -8.06 -3.05
N VAL A 127 -4.96 -7.62 -2.96
CA VAL A 127 -3.95 -7.89 -4.00
C VAL A 127 -3.71 -9.39 -4.14
N LEU A 128 -3.52 -10.11 -3.02
CA LEU A 128 -3.35 -11.57 -3.01
C LEU A 128 -4.56 -12.28 -3.63
N TYR A 129 -5.78 -11.80 -3.35
CA TYR A 129 -6.99 -12.34 -3.95
C TYR A 129 -7.01 -12.19 -5.48
N LEU A 130 -6.53 -11.05 -6.00
CA LEU A 130 -6.48 -10.79 -7.42
C LEU A 130 -5.40 -11.60 -8.15
N ILE A 131 -4.24 -11.82 -7.51
CA ILE A 131 -3.08 -12.38 -8.20
C ILE A 131 -2.87 -13.88 -7.94
N MET A 132 -3.22 -14.39 -6.76
CA MET A 132 -2.92 -15.79 -6.41
C MET A 132 -3.85 -16.79 -7.11
N PRO A 133 -3.36 -17.99 -7.46
CA PRO A 133 -4.22 -19.10 -7.85
C PRO A 133 -5.25 -19.42 -6.73
N PRO A 134 -6.53 -19.68 -7.05
CA PRO A 134 -7.57 -19.92 -6.04
C PRO A 134 -7.28 -21.08 -5.07
N GLU A 135 -6.58 -22.11 -5.53
CA GLU A 135 -6.07 -23.21 -4.72
C GLU A 135 -5.07 -22.76 -3.66
N ASP A 136 -4.17 -21.85 -4.02
CA ASP A 136 -3.12 -21.35 -3.14
C ASP A 136 -3.68 -20.26 -2.20
N PHE A 137 -4.59 -19.41 -2.69
CA PHE A 137 -5.26 -18.39 -1.88
C PHE A 137 -6.08 -19.03 -0.74
N ARG A 138 -6.62 -20.23 -0.94
CA ARG A 138 -7.32 -20.96 0.14
C ARG A 138 -6.39 -21.42 1.27
N CYS A 139 -5.08 -21.45 1.06
CA CYS A 139 -4.10 -21.77 2.10
C CYS A 139 -3.94 -20.58 3.07
N ARG A 140 -4.68 -20.63 4.19
CA ARG A 140 -4.69 -19.56 5.20
C ARG A 140 -3.30 -19.27 5.82
N PRO A 141 -2.48 -20.28 6.20
CA PRO A 141 -1.12 -20.01 6.69
C PRO A 141 -0.23 -19.30 5.67
N LEU A 142 -0.31 -19.69 4.39
CA LEU A 142 0.45 -19.04 3.32
C LEU A 142 0.03 -17.58 3.16
N ARG A 143 -1.27 -17.29 3.19
CA ARG A 143 -1.76 -15.90 3.10
C ARG A 143 -1.27 -15.05 4.26
N PHE A 144 -1.35 -15.54 5.49
CA PHE A 144 -0.82 -14.81 6.65
C PHE A 144 0.67 -14.55 6.50
N LEU A 145 1.46 -15.57 6.14
CA LEU A 145 2.89 -15.39 5.93
C LEU A 145 3.20 -14.36 4.84
N LEU A 146 2.49 -14.39 3.71
CA LEU A 146 2.70 -13.42 2.63
C LEU A 146 2.30 -12.01 3.05
N ARG A 147 1.23 -11.87 3.84
CA ARG A 147 0.74 -10.58 4.31
C ARG A 147 1.67 -9.88 5.31
N GLU A 148 2.42 -10.65 6.11
CA GLU A 148 3.43 -10.10 7.01
C GLU A 148 4.77 -9.78 6.30
N VAL A 149 4.97 -10.30 5.08
CA VAL A 149 6.22 -10.14 4.31
C VAL A 149 6.11 -9.00 3.29
N ILE A 150 4.92 -8.76 2.74
CA ILE A 150 4.62 -7.70 1.75
C ILE A 150 4.17 -6.44 2.48
#